data_AF-N0ATD5-F1
#
_entry.id   AF-N0ATD5-F1
#
_cell.length_a   1.000
_cell.length_b   1.000
_cell.length_c   1.000
_cell.angle_alpha   90.00
_cell.angle_beta   90.00
_cell.angle_gamma   90.00
#
_symmetry.space_group_name_H-M   'P 1'
#
loop_
_entity.id
_entity.type
_entity.pdbx_description
1 polymer ?
#
loop_
_entity_poly.entity_id
_entity_poly.type
_entity_poly.pdbx_seq_one_letter_code
_entity_poly.pdbx_strand_id
1 'polypeptide(L)'
;MEGIPMKLEILLDEEIDEQEFVDIINRYYKQECYIYAVIPEYEEELLNELSNDFIEFNKFPLPRGFPREMGHLGYIKDNQKKYVYEFYLRSTTMDYLVFSETDVSEQLGTLTKKSVDIYKIFESNRIPHITIGPDGQWLNVLKY
;
A
#
# COMPACT_ATOMS: atom_id res chain seq x y z
N MET A 1 18.54 -8.42 -21.17
CA MET A 1 17.12 -8.77 -21.33
C MET A 1 16.43 -8.34 -20.06
N GLU A 2 15.64 -7.28 -20.14
CA GLU A 2 14.77 -6.86 -19.04
C GLU A 2 13.63 -7.89 -18.95
N GLY A 3 13.56 -8.62 -17.84
CA GLY A 3 12.52 -9.59 -17.62
C GLY A 3 11.19 -8.86 -17.42
N ILE A 4 10.17 -9.24 -18.19
CA ILE A 4 8.80 -8.77 -17.97
C ILE A 4 8.39 -9.22 -16.55
N PRO A 5 7.84 -8.35 -15.70
CA PRO A 5 7.35 -8.76 -14.39
C PRO A 5 6.35 -9.90 -14.53
N MET A 6 6.50 -10.92 -13.71
CA MET A 6 5.46 -11.93 -13.55
C MET A 6 4.36 -11.32 -12.69
N LYS A 7 3.23 -11.01 -13.32
CA LYS A 7 2.00 -10.56 -12.64
C LYS A 7 1.09 -11.75 -12.42
N LEU A 8 0.71 -11.98 -11.17
CA LEU A 8 -0.33 -12.94 -10.77
C LEU A 8 -1.50 -12.17 -10.17
N GLU A 9 -2.71 -12.46 -10.63
CA GLU A 9 -3.94 -11.89 -10.08
C GLU A 9 -4.62 -12.93 -9.19
N ILE A 10 -5.01 -12.52 -7.98
CA ILE A 10 -5.71 -13.38 -7.01
C ILE A 10 -7.06 -12.76 -6.76
N LEU A 11 -8.12 -13.40 -7.24
CA LEU A 11 -9.49 -13.00 -6.93
C LEU A 11 -9.74 -13.22 -5.43
N LEU A 12 -10.31 -12.19 -4.79
CA LEU A 12 -10.74 -12.24 -3.40
C LEU A 12 -12.21 -12.65 -3.35
N ASP A 13 -12.58 -13.35 -2.28
CA ASP A 13 -13.99 -13.60 -2.00
C ASP A 13 -14.69 -12.29 -1.63
N GLU A 14 -15.95 -12.12 -2.01
CA GLU A 14 -16.74 -10.93 -1.68
C GLU A 14 -16.96 -10.80 -0.17
N GLU A 15 -17.01 -11.93 0.55
CA GLU A 15 -17.19 -12.01 1.99
C GLU A 15 -15.89 -12.36 2.74
N ILE A 16 -14.73 -12.12 2.12
CA ILE A 16 -13.43 -12.46 2.71
C ILE A 16 -13.27 -11.82 4.09
N ASP A 17 -12.91 -12.65 5.08
CA ASP A 17 -12.65 -12.16 6.43
C ASP A 17 -11.19 -11.75 6.65
N GLU A 18 -10.91 -11.13 7.81
CA GLU A 18 -9.57 -10.68 8.18
C GLU A 18 -8.53 -11.82 8.15
N GLN A 19 -8.88 -12.98 8.71
CA GLN A 19 -7.96 -14.10 8.82
C GLN A 19 -7.67 -14.69 7.44
N GLU A 20 -8.69 -14.84 6.60
CA GLU A 20 -8.54 -15.30 5.22
C GLU A 20 -7.65 -14.35 4.41
N PHE A 21 -7.85 -13.03 4.55
CA PHE A 21 -7.02 -12.05 3.87
C PHE A 21 -5.56 -12.10 4.35
N VAL A 22 -5.35 -12.13 5.68
CA VAL A 22 -4.02 -12.27 6.28
C VAL A 22 -3.33 -13.56 5.83
N ASP A 23 -4.07 -14.65 5.72
CA ASP A 23 -3.56 -15.94 5.22
C ASP A 23 -3.12 -15.84 3.76
N ILE A 24 -3.86 -15.12 2.90
CA ILE A 24 -3.44 -14.84 1.53
C ILE A 24 -2.12 -14.07 1.53
N ILE A 25 -2.00 -13.00 2.31
CA ILE A 25 -0.75 -12.23 2.41
C ILE A 25 0.39 -13.10 2.94
N ASN A 26 0.16 -13.94 3.94
CA ASN A 26 1.16 -14.85 4.52
C ASN A 26 1.70 -15.89 3.53
N ARG A 27 0.94 -16.27 2.49
CA ARG A 27 1.44 -17.14 1.42
C ARG A 27 2.57 -16.49 0.61
N TYR A 28 2.59 -15.16 0.55
CA TYR A 28 3.60 -14.39 -0.17
C TYR A 28 4.66 -13.84 0.76
N TYR A 29 4.25 -13.30 1.91
CA TYR A 29 5.11 -12.60 2.85
C TYR A 29 5.16 -13.33 4.20
N LYS A 30 6.27 -14.03 4.47
CA LYS A 30 6.38 -14.88 5.66
C LYS A 30 6.78 -14.13 6.91
N GLN A 31 7.40 -12.95 6.76
CA GLN A 31 7.93 -12.17 7.86
C GLN A 31 7.32 -10.77 7.86
N GLU A 32 8.15 -9.75 7.67
CA GLU A 32 7.80 -8.34 7.74
C GLU A 32 6.93 -7.94 6.55
N CYS A 33 5.86 -7.19 6.80
CA CYS A 33 5.06 -6.57 5.76
C CYS A 33 5.14 -5.06 5.91
N TYR A 34 5.78 -4.41 4.95
CA TYR A 34 5.76 -2.96 4.84
C TYR A 34 4.50 -2.56 4.06
N ILE A 35 3.70 -1.70 4.69
CA ILE A 35 2.50 -1.12 4.09
C ILE A 35 2.83 0.31 3.71
N TYR A 36 2.85 0.60 2.41
CA TYR A 36 3.09 1.94 1.88
C TYR A 36 1.79 2.52 1.36
N ALA A 37 1.45 3.69 1.86
CA ALA A 37 0.18 4.31 1.51
C ALA A 37 0.26 5.84 1.43
N VAL A 38 -0.67 6.40 0.66
CA VAL A 38 -1.04 7.81 0.74
C VAL A 38 -2.41 7.88 1.39
N ILE A 39 -2.45 8.23 2.68
CA ILE A 39 -3.68 8.27 3.47
C ILE A 39 -4.30 9.68 3.33
N PRO A 40 -5.52 9.80 2.78
CA PRO A 40 -6.22 11.08 2.72
C PRO A 40 -6.51 11.66 4.10
N GLU A 41 -6.51 12.99 4.22
CA GLU A 41 -6.77 13.69 5.50
C GLU A 41 -8.16 13.40 6.08
N TYR A 42 -9.16 13.06 5.24
CA TYR A 42 -10.48 12.64 5.72
C TYR A 42 -10.52 11.26 6.37
N GLU A 43 -9.50 10.41 6.18
CA GLU A 43 -9.35 9.13 6.89
C GLU A 43 -8.78 9.38 8.31
N GLU A 44 -9.34 10.36 9.03
CA GLU A 44 -8.87 10.79 10.36
C GLU A 44 -8.87 9.65 11.37
N GLU A 45 -9.87 8.77 11.32
CA GLU A 45 -9.97 7.60 12.19
C GLU A 45 -8.77 6.67 12.03
N LEU A 46 -8.42 6.34 10.78
CA LEU A 46 -7.26 5.51 10.47
C LEU A 46 -5.95 6.22 10.87
N LEU A 47 -5.80 7.51 10.57
CA LEU A 47 -4.61 8.27 10.96
C LEU A 47 -4.42 8.28 12.49
N ASN A 48 -5.49 8.39 13.25
CA ASN A 48 -5.45 8.34 14.71
C ASN A 48 -5.07 6.95 15.23
N GLU A 49 -5.65 5.90 14.67
CA GLU A 49 -5.33 4.51 15.01
C GLU A 49 -3.85 4.20 14.76
N LEU A 50 -3.33 4.65 13.62
CA LEU A 50 -1.96 4.40 13.20
C LEU A 50 -0.92 5.35 13.80
N SER A 51 -1.33 6.33 14.62
CA SER A 51 -0.48 7.45 15.04
C SER A 51 0.88 7.07 15.66
N ASN A 52 0.99 5.90 16.28
CA ASN A 52 2.26 5.42 16.86
C ASN A 52 3.11 4.57 15.90
N ASP A 53 2.49 4.02 14.85
CA ASP A 53 3.11 3.03 13.96
C ASP A 53 3.34 3.56 12.53
N PHE A 54 2.62 4.62 12.13
CA PHE A 54 2.76 5.25 10.82
C PHE A 54 3.90 6.26 10.80
N ILE A 55 4.87 6.00 9.93
CA ILE A 55 6.01 6.88 9.70
C ILE A 55 5.72 7.71 8.46
N GLU A 56 5.37 8.98 8.67
CA GLU A 56 5.11 9.94 7.60
C GLU A 56 6.40 10.48 6.99
N PHE A 57 6.49 10.47 5.65
CA PHE A 57 7.58 11.08 4.90
C PHE A 57 7.22 12.47 4.38
N ASN A 58 5.98 12.64 3.90
CA ASN A 58 5.58 13.86 3.21
C ASN A 58 4.06 14.03 3.20
N LYS A 59 3.63 15.28 2.99
CA LYS A 59 2.23 15.67 2.84
C LYS A 59 2.05 16.55 1.60
N PHE A 60 1.10 16.19 0.73
CA PHE A 60 0.84 16.92 -0.52
C PHE A 60 -0.65 16.96 -0.86
N PRO A 61 -1.09 17.95 -1.65
CA PRO A 61 -2.49 18.01 -2.09
C PRO A 61 -2.84 16.82 -2.98
N LEU A 62 -3.95 16.15 -2.70
CA LEU A 62 -4.49 15.10 -3.56
C LEU A 62 -5.12 15.70 -4.81
N PRO A 63 -5.02 15.01 -5.97
CA PRO A 63 -5.63 15.49 -7.22
C PRO A 63 -7.16 15.37 -7.22
N ARG A 64 -7.73 14.55 -6.33
CA ARG A 64 -9.17 14.27 -6.18
C ARG A 64 -9.68 14.92 -4.89
N GLY A 65 -10.89 15.48 -4.91
CA GLY A 65 -11.54 16.13 -3.76
C GLY A 65 -11.66 17.66 -3.88
N PHE A 66 -12.84 18.20 -3.57
CA PHE A 66 -13.05 19.63 -3.31
C PHE A 66 -13.73 19.79 -1.94
N PRO A 67 -13.14 20.53 -0.99
CA PRO A 67 -11.88 21.28 -1.09
C PRO A 67 -10.65 20.39 -1.33
N ARG A 68 -9.54 20.99 -1.78
CA ARG A 68 -8.28 20.24 -1.99
C ARG A 68 -7.79 19.74 -0.64
N GLU A 69 -7.90 18.45 -0.43
CA GLU A 69 -7.41 17.77 0.76
C GLU A 69 -5.96 17.32 0.58
N MET A 70 -5.28 17.10 1.69
CA MET A 70 -3.91 16.63 1.69
C MET A 70 -3.88 15.10 1.85
N GLY A 71 -2.91 14.47 1.22
CA GLY A 71 -2.56 13.06 1.41
C GLY A 71 -1.28 12.96 2.23
N HIS A 72 -1.31 12.10 3.23
CA HIS A 72 -0.20 11.73 4.10
C HIS A 72 0.51 10.52 3.49
N LEU A 73 1.69 10.76 2.89
CA LEU A 73 2.54 9.68 2.38
C LEU A 73 3.42 9.17 3.50
N GLY A 74 3.35 7.87 3.73
CA GLY A 74 4.16 7.21 4.72
C GLY A 74 4.10 5.71 4.59
N TYR A 75 4.56 5.04 5.65
CA TYR A 75 4.53 3.61 5.73
C TYR A 75 4.35 3.10 7.14
N ILE A 76 3.96 1.84 7.24
CA ILE A 76 3.96 1.06 8.48
C ILE A 76 4.87 -0.13 8.28
N LYS A 77 5.67 -0.42 9.31
CA LYS A 77 6.36 -1.69 9.43
C LYS A 77 5.49 -2.66 10.22
N ASP A 78 4.70 -3.46 9.52
CA ASP A 78 3.73 -4.37 10.12
C ASP A 78 4.25 -5.81 10.18
N ASN A 79 5.00 -6.10 11.24
CA ASN A 79 5.58 -7.43 11.47
C ASN A 79 4.53 -8.49 11.81
N GLN A 80 3.33 -8.08 12.23
CA GLN A 80 2.27 -8.98 12.68
C GLN A 80 1.10 -9.05 11.69
N LYS A 81 1.17 -8.29 10.59
CA LYS A 81 0.10 -8.15 9.60
C LYS A 81 -1.24 -7.74 10.22
N LYS A 82 -1.19 -6.91 11.27
CA LYS A 82 -2.37 -6.39 11.97
C LYS A 82 -3.15 -5.39 11.13
N TYR A 83 -2.47 -4.66 10.25
CA TYR A 83 -3.04 -3.54 9.51
C TYR A 83 -3.36 -3.90 8.06
N VAL A 84 -2.87 -5.04 7.54
CA VAL A 84 -3.06 -5.38 6.12
C VAL A 84 -4.54 -5.46 5.71
N TYR A 85 -5.40 -5.96 6.59
CA TYR A 85 -6.84 -6.04 6.35
C TYR A 85 -7.53 -4.68 6.48
N GLU A 86 -7.13 -3.86 7.47
CA GLU A 86 -7.68 -2.52 7.67
C GLU A 86 -7.42 -1.60 6.47
N PHE A 87 -6.23 -1.71 5.88
CA PHE A 87 -5.88 -1.03 4.63
C PHE A 87 -6.61 -1.61 3.42
N TYR A 88 -6.87 -2.92 3.40
CA TYR A 88 -7.67 -3.54 2.35
C TYR A 88 -9.10 -3.00 2.33
N LEU A 89 -9.75 -2.88 3.50
CA LEU A 89 -11.11 -2.35 3.61
C LEU A 89 -11.25 -0.92 3.08
N ARG A 90 -10.17 -0.13 3.15
CA ARG A 90 -10.11 1.26 2.66
C ARG A 90 -9.41 1.40 1.30
N SER A 91 -9.07 0.30 0.65
CA SER A 91 -8.30 0.34 -0.60
C SER A 91 -9.04 1.06 -1.74
N THR A 92 -10.37 1.09 -1.71
CA THR A 92 -11.18 1.82 -2.69
C THR A 92 -11.23 3.33 -2.44
N THR A 93 -10.90 3.77 -1.23
CA THR A 93 -10.84 5.19 -0.85
C THR A 93 -9.41 5.74 -0.89
N MET A 94 -8.40 4.91 -1.19
CA MET A 94 -6.99 5.30 -1.25
C MET A 94 -6.40 5.05 -2.64
N ASP A 95 -5.83 6.10 -3.26
CA ASP A 95 -5.27 6.01 -4.61
C ASP A 95 -3.94 5.23 -4.68
N TYR A 96 -3.27 5.04 -3.54
CA TYR A 96 -1.91 4.50 -3.48
C TYR A 96 -1.76 3.58 -2.27
N LEU A 97 -1.77 2.26 -2.51
CA LEU A 97 -1.56 1.23 -1.51
C LEU A 97 -0.67 0.11 -2.07
N VAL A 98 0.43 -0.18 -1.38
CA VAL A 98 1.40 -1.22 -1.75
C VAL A 98 1.84 -2.00 -0.50
N PHE A 99 1.85 -3.32 -0.61
CA PHE A 99 2.45 -4.21 0.38
C PHE A 99 3.76 -4.80 -0.15
N SER A 100 4.81 -4.81 0.68
CA SER A 100 6.14 -5.30 0.29
C SER A 100 6.87 -5.93 1.48
N GLU A 101 7.65 -6.98 1.24
CA GLU A 101 8.62 -7.49 2.22
C GLU A 101 9.91 -6.66 2.25
N THR A 102 10.15 -5.86 1.20
CA THR A 102 11.35 -5.02 1.07
C THR A 102 11.08 -3.62 1.57
N ASP A 103 11.97 -3.13 2.44
CA ASP A 103 11.98 -1.75 2.90
C ASP A 103 12.42 -0.81 1.77
N VAL A 104 11.54 0.11 1.37
CA VAL A 104 11.79 1.18 0.40
C VAL A 104 11.63 2.59 0.99
N SER A 105 11.69 2.69 2.32
CA SER A 105 11.51 3.94 3.06
C SER A 105 12.46 5.05 2.60
N GLU A 106 13.74 4.73 2.40
CA GLU A 106 14.74 5.70 1.93
C GLU A 106 14.40 6.25 0.54
N GLN A 107 13.98 5.38 -0.39
CA GLN A 107 13.59 5.76 -1.75
C GLN A 107 12.34 6.65 -1.74
N LEU A 108 11.35 6.31 -0.90
CA LEU A 108 10.13 7.11 -0.74
C LEU A 108 10.40 8.47 -0.10
N GLY A 109 11.32 8.55 0.85
CA GLY A 109 11.74 9.81 1.47
C GLY A 109 12.32 10.82 0.47
N THR A 110 12.79 10.37 -0.69
CA THR A 110 13.28 11.26 -1.77
C THR A 110 12.18 11.80 -2.69
N LEU A 111 10.94 11.32 -2.56
CA LEU A 111 9.82 11.78 -3.41
C LEU A 111 9.51 13.26 -3.14
N THR A 112 9.55 14.04 -4.22
CA THR A 112 9.14 15.44 -4.20
C THR A 112 7.64 15.56 -4.48
N LYS A 113 7.02 16.65 -4.00
CA LYS A 113 5.56 16.93 -4.11
C LYS A 113 4.98 16.89 -5.54
N LYS A 114 5.79 16.77 -6.60
CA LYS A 114 5.35 16.86 -8.00
C LYS A 114 5.06 15.50 -8.66
N SER A 115 5.49 14.39 -8.10
CA SER A 115 5.24 13.05 -8.67
C SER A 115 5.10 12.01 -7.57
N VAL A 116 3.87 11.77 -7.13
CA VAL A 116 3.55 10.74 -6.14
C VAL A 116 3.04 9.53 -6.90
N ASP A 117 3.96 8.82 -7.52
CA ASP A 117 3.64 7.55 -8.14
C ASP A 117 4.48 6.49 -7.43
N ILE A 118 3.98 6.04 -6.28
CA ILE A 118 4.71 5.10 -5.44
C ILE A 118 4.96 3.78 -6.19
N TYR A 119 4.03 3.38 -7.06
CA TYR A 119 4.13 2.16 -7.86
C TYR A 119 5.38 2.16 -8.74
N LYS A 120 5.70 3.30 -9.37
CA LYS A 120 6.92 3.44 -10.19
C LYS A 120 8.21 3.16 -9.43
N ILE A 121 8.28 3.43 -8.12
CA ILE A 121 9.47 3.10 -7.33
C ILE A 121 9.65 1.59 -7.30
N PHE A 122 8.59 0.84 -7.02
CA PHE A 122 8.67 -0.62 -6.98
C PHE A 122 8.97 -1.20 -8.36
N GLU A 123 8.29 -0.71 -9.40
CA GLU A 123 8.49 -1.20 -10.78
C GLU A 123 9.90 -0.91 -11.31
N SER A 124 10.39 0.33 -11.14
CA SER A 124 11.70 0.74 -11.66
C SER A 124 12.86 0.04 -10.94
N ASN A 125 12.69 -0.24 -9.64
CA ASN A 125 13.68 -0.96 -8.85
C ASN A 125 13.48 -2.48 -8.86
N ARG A 126 12.47 -2.98 -9.59
CA ARG A 126 12.12 -4.41 -9.68
C ARG A 126 11.90 -5.05 -8.30
N ILE A 127 11.21 -4.34 -7.43
CA ILE A 127 10.95 -4.77 -6.06
C ILE A 127 9.65 -5.57 -6.08
N PRO A 128 9.66 -6.85 -5.65
CA PRO A 128 8.44 -7.62 -5.54
C PRO A 128 7.46 -6.94 -4.58
N HIS A 129 6.22 -6.80 -5.01
CA HIS A 129 5.20 -6.11 -4.24
C HIS A 129 3.80 -6.63 -4.58
N ILE A 130 2.84 -6.35 -3.70
CA ILE A 130 1.43 -6.63 -3.87
C ILE A 130 0.68 -5.31 -3.89
N THR A 131 -0.20 -5.14 -4.86
CA THR A 131 -1.17 -4.03 -4.90
C THR A 131 -2.58 -4.58 -4.93
N ILE A 132 -3.55 -3.73 -4.63
CA ILE A 132 -4.97 -4.08 -4.68
C ILE A 132 -5.55 -3.59 -6.00
N GLY A 133 -6.46 -4.37 -6.59
CA GLY A 133 -7.24 -3.97 -7.75
C GLY A 133 -8.05 -2.70 -7.45
N PRO A 134 -8.41 -1.89 -8.48
CA PRO A 134 -9.09 -0.61 -8.30
C PRO A 134 -10.43 -0.66 -7.54
N ASP A 135 -11.08 -1.83 -7.54
CA ASP A 135 -12.36 -2.10 -6.91
C ASP A 135 -12.24 -2.99 -5.66
N GLY A 136 -11.02 -3.31 -5.23
CA GLY A 136 -10.77 -4.20 -4.10
C GLY A 136 -11.01 -5.69 -4.39
N GLN A 137 -11.40 -6.09 -5.59
CA GLN A 137 -11.86 -7.48 -5.83
C GLN A 137 -10.72 -8.47 -6.06
N TRP A 138 -9.49 -8.01 -6.27
CA TRP A 138 -8.33 -8.88 -6.44
C TRP A 138 -7.04 -8.23 -5.93
N LEU A 139 -6.03 -9.07 -5.72
CA LEU A 139 -4.66 -8.66 -5.48
C LEU A 139 -3.83 -8.84 -6.75
N ASN A 140 -2.98 -7.86 -7.05
CA ASN A 140 -1.93 -8.00 -8.05
C ASN A 140 -0.61 -8.32 -7.34
N VAL A 141 -0.09 -9.53 -7.53
CA VAL A 141 1.22 -9.94 -7.04
C VAL A 141 2.25 -9.78 -8.15
N LEU A 142 3.18 -8.86 -7.96
CA LEU A 142 4.23 -8.53 -8.91
C LEU A 142 5.56 -9.14 -8.45
N LYS A 143 6.16 -9.98 -9.30
CA LYS A 143 7.45 -10.63 -9.08
C LYS A 143 8.41 -10.31 -10.22
N TYR A 144 9.70 -10.21 -9.93
CA TYR A 144 10.76 -9.86 -10.87
C TYR A 144 11.91 -10.87 -10.85
#